data_AF-A0A3A5A1S3-F1
#
_entry.id   AF-A0A3A5A1S3-F1
#
_cell.length_a   1.000
_cell.length_b   1.000
_cell.length_c   1.000
_cell.angle_alpha   90.00
_cell.angle_beta   90.00
_cell.angle_gamma   90.00
#
_symmetry.space_group_name_H-M   'P 1'
#
loop_
_entity.id
_entity.type
_entity.pdbx_description
1 polymer ?
#
loop_
_entity_poly.entity_id
_entity_poly.type
_entity_poly.pdbx_seq_one_letter_code
_entity_poly.pdbx_strand_id
1 'polypeptide(L)'
;MVAVEEITRQVLRNCSISDAKYAGNYSVCGLAMRLRDLYKWEKGLEPWIEEQPPVLLEWIGRKEEEWEGLMESDLGEITIDGSPYPPFDVEKINERLEPLGFCYGAGFVHGLKPTFFFAPIEEKRRMNGTTIFLLGRELARDLLTLPAMTQDNSILIRWESVRLFLWNQIFFVKKSGREPLRSALKIYGANDQDPVSLQQNLNRICRDELETYIHHELGEIRENAFDRKMWREIVSQLPHTPVEILVRALKDILADTGEHGCLSHIIRERKISSLCFYTAFLDGLKKELFHDLPKAFERFEKSGEWPLIEQASVSAFRRAKKHAEAVIRLFVEGREKNDLQWAGKEIEREILKPLGPGRER
;
A
#
# COMPACT_ATOMS: atom_id res chain seq x y z
N MET A 1 -13.98 -31.41 -4.00
CA MET A 1 -14.41 -30.09 -4.49
C MET A 1 -14.18 -29.15 -3.32
N VAL A 2 -13.16 -28.29 -3.42
CA VAL A 2 -12.83 -27.37 -2.33
C VAL A 2 -14.04 -26.47 -2.07
N ALA A 3 -14.51 -26.43 -0.83
CA ALA A 3 -15.61 -25.57 -0.42
C ALA A 3 -15.10 -24.12 -0.34
N VAL A 4 -15.07 -23.42 -1.48
CA VAL A 4 -14.63 -22.01 -1.60
C VAL A 4 -15.32 -21.11 -0.56
N GLU A 5 -16.59 -21.35 -0.28
CA GLU A 5 -17.36 -20.65 0.75
C GLU A 5 -16.85 -20.90 2.18
N GLU A 6 -16.40 -22.12 2.48
CA GLU A 6 -15.83 -22.48 3.79
C GLU A 6 -14.48 -21.78 3.99
N ILE A 7 -13.62 -21.78 2.97
CA ILE A 7 -12.35 -21.04 3.03
C ILE A 7 -12.62 -19.55 3.19
N THR A 8 -13.55 -19.00 2.41
CA THR A 8 -13.94 -17.59 2.49
C THR A 8 -14.37 -17.21 3.91
N ARG A 9 -15.20 -18.04 4.56
CA ARG A 9 -15.61 -17.81 5.95
C ARG A 9 -14.45 -17.87 6.94
N GLN A 10 -13.54 -18.83 6.80
CA GLN A 10 -12.35 -18.94 7.65
C GLN A 10 -11.44 -17.71 7.51
N VAL A 11 -11.19 -17.26 6.28
CA VAL A 11 -10.37 -16.08 6.01
C VAL A 11 -11.05 -14.81 6.54
N LEU A 12 -12.36 -14.64 6.31
CA LEU A 12 -13.12 -13.52 6.86
C LEU A 12 -13.10 -13.47 8.38
N ARG A 13 -13.15 -14.64 9.04
CA ARG A 13 -13.03 -14.71 10.49
C ARG A 13 -11.68 -14.15 10.96
N ASN A 14 -10.59 -14.52 10.30
CA ASN A 14 -9.25 -14.00 10.61
C ASN A 14 -9.11 -12.51 10.27
N CYS A 15 -9.74 -12.03 9.19
CA CYS A 15 -9.86 -10.60 8.89
C CYS A 15 -10.53 -9.86 10.05
N SER A 16 -11.71 -10.30 10.48
CA SER A 16 -12.49 -9.65 11.54
C SER A 16 -11.76 -9.66 12.89
N ILE A 17 -11.06 -10.75 13.25
CA ILE A 17 -10.23 -10.78 14.47
C ILE A 17 -9.09 -9.77 14.38
N SER A 18 -8.41 -9.72 13.25
CA SER A 18 -7.34 -8.74 13.05
C SER A 18 -7.87 -7.31 13.13
N ASP A 19 -9.00 -7.03 12.48
CA ASP A 19 -9.58 -5.69 12.52
C ASP A 19 -10.05 -5.32 13.93
N ALA A 20 -10.71 -6.23 14.64
CA ALA A 20 -11.12 -6.03 16.03
C ALA A 20 -9.94 -5.66 16.95
N LYS A 21 -8.82 -6.39 16.83
CA LYS A 21 -7.63 -6.16 17.68
C LYS A 21 -6.83 -4.91 17.31
N TYR A 22 -6.89 -4.46 16.05
CA TYR A 22 -5.97 -3.44 15.53
C TYR A 22 -6.67 -2.17 15.01
N ALA A 23 -8.00 -2.09 14.99
CA ALA A 23 -8.74 -0.91 14.54
C ALA A 23 -8.36 0.36 15.34
N GLY A 24 -8.07 0.21 16.63
CA GLY A 24 -7.63 1.30 17.50
C GLY A 24 -6.30 1.95 17.10
N ASN A 25 -5.53 1.35 16.19
CA ASN A 25 -4.30 1.95 15.66
C ASN A 25 -4.56 3.06 14.63
N TYR A 26 -5.79 3.16 14.11
CA TYR A 26 -6.17 4.22 13.19
C TYR A 26 -6.69 5.44 13.95
N SER A 27 -6.48 6.64 13.38
CA SER A 27 -7.24 7.81 13.84
C SER A 27 -8.73 7.60 13.55
N VAL A 28 -9.61 8.28 14.30
CA VAL A 28 -11.07 8.19 14.12
C VAL A 28 -11.48 8.41 12.65
N CYS A 29 -10.96 9.47 12.02
CA CYS A 29 -11.22 9.75 10.60
C CYS A 29 -10.64 8.65 9.69
N GLY A 30 -9.45 8.14 10.00
CA GLY A 30 -8.80 7.08 9.24
C GLY A 30 -9.52 5.74 9.33
N LEU A 31 -10.12 5.42 10.49
CA LEU A 31 -10.97 4.24 10.69
C LEU A 31 -12.28 4.38 9.92
N ALA A 32 -12.96 5.51 10.07
CA ALA A 32 -14.23 5.79 9.37
C ALA A 32 -14.09 5.67 7.84
N MET A 33 -13.00 6.20 7.26
CA MET A 33 -12.74 6.06 5.82
C MET A 33 -12.58 4.60 5.38
N ARG A 34 -11.88 3.78 6.16
CA ARG A 34 -11.68 2.37 5.83
C ARG A 34 -12.94 1.54 6.01
N LEU A 35 -13.73 1.83 7.05
CA LEU A 35 -15.03 1.20 7.29
C LEU A 35 -16.00 1.51 6.15
N ARG A 36 -16.01 2.75 5.66
CA ARG A 36 -16.75 3.14 4.47
C ARG A 36 -16.34 2.33 3.23
N ASP A 37 -15.04 2.11 3.02
CA ASP A 37 -14.56 1.30 1.89
C ASP A 37 -14.89 -0.19 2.06
N LEU A 38 -14.80 -0.72 3.28
CA LEU A 38 -15.19 -2.09 3.61
C LEU A 38 -16.69 -2.30 3.39
N TYR A 39 -17.53 -1.33 3.77
CA TYR A 39 -18.97 -1.34 3.47
C TYR A 39 -19.23 -1.44 1.97
N LYS A 40 -18.56 -0.62 1.15
CA LYS A 40 -18.71 -0.65 -0.31
C LYS A 40 -18.35 -2.03 -0.86
N TRP A 41 -17.26 -2.62 -0.39
CA TRP A 41 -16.85 -3.97 -0.78
C TRP A 41 -17.90 -5.03 -0.40
N GLU A 42 -18.37 -5.04 0.87
CA GLU A 42 -19.38 -6.00 1.36
C GLU A 42 -20.69 -5.92 0.56
N LYS A 43 -21.08 -4.71 0.14
CA LYS A 43 -22.30 -4.46 -0.63
C LYS A 43 -22.13 -4.57 -2.15
N GLY A 44 -20.91 -4.79 -2.63
CA GLY A 44 -20.61 -4.81 -4.06
C GLY A 44 -20.88 -3.47 -4.76
N LEU A 45 -20.65 -2.37 -4.04
CA LEU A 45 -20.85 -1.01 -4.53
C LEU A 45 -19.61 -0.52 -5.27
N GLU A 46 -19.84 0.28 -6.31
CA GLU A 46 -18.76 0.93 -7.05
C GLU A 46 -18.04 2.00 -6.19
N PRO A 47 -16.77 2.33 -6.47
CA PRO A 47 -15.99 3.25 -5.64
C PRO A 47 -16.64 4.62 -5.38
N TRP A 48 -17.42 5.11 -6.35
CA TRP A 48 -18.08 6.42 -6.31
C TRP A 48 -19.47 6.41 -5.68
N ILE A 49 -20.02 5.24 -5.34
CA ILE A 49 -21.32 5.15 -4.69
C ILE A 49 -21.11 5.36 -3.20
N GLU A 50 -21.69 6.44 -2.69
CA GLU A 50 -21.70 6.75 -1.26
C GLU A 50 -23.08 6.42 -0.68
N GLU A 51 -23.10 5.72 0.44
CA GLU A 51 -24.33 5.42 1.18
C GLU A 51 -24.77 6.62 2.04
N GLN A 52 -26.05 6.67 2.37
CA GLN A 52 -26.58 7.65 3.30
C GLN A 52 -25.89 7.52 4.67
N PRO A 53 -25.44 8.63 5.28
CA PRO A 53 -24.72 8.58 6.55
C PRO A 53 -25.41 7.80 7.66
N PRO A 54 -26.75 7.90 7.89
CA PRO A 54 -27.41 7.13 8.94
C PRO A 54 -27.29 5.61 8.74
N VAL A 55 -27.43 5.12 7.51
CA VAL A 55 -27.34 3.70 7.18
C VAL A 55 -25.91 3.19 7.37
N LEU A 56 -24.92 3.98 6.92
CA LEU A 56 -23.52 3.63 7.10
C LEU A 56 -23.14 3.60 8.59
N LEU A 57 -23.55 4.60 9.37
CA LEU A 57 -23.27 4.67 10.81
C LEU A 57 -23.92 3.52 11.59
N GLU A 58 -25.14 3.12 11.23
CA GLU A 58 -25.79 1.95 11.82
C GLU A 58 -25.02 0.66 11.50
N TRP A 59 -24.54 0.50 10.26
CA TRP A 59 -23.68 -0.64 9.91
C TRP A 59 -22.34 -0.61 10.65
N ILE A 60 -21.72 0.57 10.81
CA ILE A 60 -20.48 0.72 11.59
C ILE A 60 -20.71 0.27 13.03
N GLY A 61 -21.78 0.73 13.69
CA GLY A 61 -22.09 0.34 15.06
C GLY A 61 -22.22 -1.17 15.23
N ARG A 62 -22.94 -1.85 14.32
CA ARG A 62 -23.03 -3.32 14.33
C ARG A 62 -21.69 -4.02 14.11
N LYS A 63 -20.83 -3.49 13.24
CA LYS A 63 -19.49 -4.03 13.02
C LYS A 63 -18.60 -3.91 14.25
N GLU A 64 -18.68 -2.78 14.95
CA GLU A 64 -17.95 -2.57 16.19
C GLU A 64 -18.45 -3.52 17.30
N GLU A 65 -19.76 -3.71 17.44
CA GLU A 65 -20.35 -4.72 18.35
C GLU A 65 -19.88 -6.16 18.03
N GLU A 66 -19.82 -6.54 16.74
CA GLU A 66 -19.28 -7.83 16.31
C GLU A 66 -17.79 -7.97 16.68
N TRP A 67 -17.02 -6.89 16.54
CA TRP A 67 -15.59 -6.88 16.86
C TRP A 67 -15.30 -6.97 18.36
N GLU A 68 -16.14 -6.39 19.21
CA GLU A 68 -16.00 -6.53 20.68
C GLU A 68 -15.98 -8.01 21.09
N GLY A 69 -16.81 -8.84 20.46
CA GLY A 69 -16.84 -10.29 20.70
C GLY A 69 -15.61 -11.06 20.18
N LEU A 70 -14.75 -10.43 19.36
CA LEU A 70 -13.59 -11.06 18.73
C LEU A 70 -12.25 -10.59 19.31
N MET A 71 -12.22 -9.58 20.19
CA MET A 71 -10.97 -9.02 20.73
C MET A 71 -10.09 -10.05 21.42
N GLU A 72 -10.69 -11.02 22.12
CA GLU A 72 -9.97 -12.09 22.81
C GLU A 72 -9.83 -13.38 21.97
N SER A 73 -10.33 -13.38 20.73
CA SER A 73 -10.24 -14.55 19.86
C SER A 73 -8.85 -14.69 19.23
N ASP A 74 -8.37 -15.92 19.11
CA ASP A 74 -7.16 -16.22 18.33
C ASP A 74 -7.45 -16.38 16.84
N LEU A 75 -6.41 -16.12 16.04
CA LEU A 75 -6.41 -16.41 14.61
C LEU A 75 -6.56 -17.93 14.42
N GLY A 76 -7.50 -18.31 13.55
CA GLY A 76 -7.77 -19.71 13.23
C GLY A 76 -6.92 -20.23 12.09
N GLU A 77 -6.77 -21.55 12.03
CA GLU A 77 -6.21 -22.26 10.89
C GLU A 77 -7.11 -22.13 9.65
N ILE A 78 -6.53 -22.32 8.47
CA ILE A 78 -7.25 -22.44 7.20
C ILE A 78 -7.32 -23.92 6.85
N THR A 79 -8.52 -24.48 6.84
CA THR A 79 -8.78 -25.89 6.52
C THR A 79 -9.16 -26.04 5.05
N ILE A 80 -8.40 -26.85 4.32
CA ILE A 80 -8.59 -27.13 2.90
C ILE A 80 -8.70 -28.65 2.72
N ASP A 81 -9.84 -29.12 2.20
CA ASP A 81 -10.14 -30.56 2.07
C ASP A 81 -9.88 -31.37 3.36
N GLY A 82 -10.23 -30.77 4.52
CA GLY A 82 -10.04 -31.39 5.84
C GLY A 82 -8.62 -31.31 6.42
N SER A 83 -7.65 -30.75 5.69
CA SER A 83 -6.29 -30.53 6.18
C SER A 83 -6.15 -29.12 6.75
N PRO A 84 -5.76 -28.95 8.03
CA PRO A 84 -5.53 -27.64 8.63
C PRO A 84 -4.16 -27.08 8.25
N TYR A 85 -4.10 -25.77 8.03
CA TYR A 85 -2.88 -25.02 7.77
C TYR A 85 -2.81 -23.80 8.70
N PRO A 86 -1.64 -23.49 9.30
CA PRO A 86 -1.47 -22.23 10.01
C PRO A 86 -1.78 -21.04 9.09
N PRO A 87 -2.43 -19.97 9.58
CA PRO A 87 -2.92 -18.89 8.73
C PRO A 87 -1.82 -18.10 8.00
N PHE A 88 -0.57 -18.20 8.45
CA PHE A 88 0.58 -17.57 7.81
C PHE A 88 1.41 -18.54 6.95
N ASP A 89 1.00 -19.81 6.82
CA ASP A 89 1.64 -20.81 5.95
C ASP A 89 1.15 -20.64 4.49
N VAL A 90 1.35 -19.41 3.99
CA VAL A 90 0.85 -18.91 2.70
C VAL A 90 1.28 -19.81 1.54
N GLU A 91 2.53 -20.27 1.55
CA GLU A 91 3.08 -21.13 0.50
C GLU A 91 2.28 -22.43 0.39
N LYS A 92 2.14 -23.18 1.49
CA LYS A 92 1.40 -24.45 1.50
C LYS A 92 -0.09 -24.29 1.23
N ILE A 93 -0.68 -23.19 1.70
CA ILE A 93 -2.07 -22.87 1.39
C ILE A 93 -2.23 -22.66 -0.13
N ASN A 94 -1.36 -21.87 -0.76
CA ASN A 94 -1.44 -21.59 -2.20
C ASN A 94 -1.05 -22.79 -3.08
N GLU A 95 -0.19 -23.70 -2.62
CA GLU A 95 0.05 -24.98 -3.31
C GLU A 95 -1.26 -25.76 -3.57
N ARG A 96 -2.26 -25.61 -2.70
CA ARG A 96 -3.59 -26.23 -2.83
C ARG A 96 -4.57 -25.38 -3.63
N LEU A 97 -4.51 -24.05 -3.47
CA LEU A 97 -5.52 -23.13 -4.02
C LEU A 97 -5.20 -22.64 -5.43
N GLU A 98 -3.92 -22.45 -5.76
CA GLU A 98 -3.51 -21.93 -7.06
C GLU A 98 -3.96 -22.82 -8.23
N PRO A 99 -3.83 -24.18 -8.18
CA PRO A 99 -4.34 -25.06 -9.24
C PRO A 99 -5.86 -24.99 -9.44
N LEU A 100 -6.58 -24.46 -8.45
CA LEU A 100 -8.04 -24.27 -8.48
C LEU A 100 -8.43 -22.86 -8.93
N GLY A 101 -7.46 -22.02 -9.29
CA GLY A 101 -7.69 -20.66 -9.75
C GLY A 101 -7.91 -19.66 -8.61
N PHE A 102 -7.42 -19.92 -7.40
CA PHE A 102 -7.54 -18.99 -6.28
C PHE A 102 -6.18 -18.66 -5.64
N CYS A 103 -6.11 -17.48 -5.04
CA CYS A 103 -4.95 -17.00 -4.31
C CYS A 103 -5.37 -16.58 -2.90
N TYR A 104 -4.59 -17.04 -1.92
CA TYR A 104 -4.65 -16.61 -0.53
C TYR A 104 -3.45 -15.71 -0.21
N GLY A 105 -3.68 -14.61 0.48
CA GLY A 105 -2.61 -13.76 0.98
C GLY A 105 -2.71 -13.56 2.48
N ALA A 106 -1.55 -13.55 3.14
CA ALA A 106 -1.44 -13.26 4.55
C ALA A 106 -0.08 -12.63 4.89
N GLY A 107 -0.06 -11.77 5.89
CA GLY A 107 1.18 -11.17 6.36
C GLY A 107 0.98 -10.16 7.47
N PHE A 108 1.98 -9.30 7.66
CA PHE A 108 1.97 -8.25 8.65
C PHE A 108 2.19 -6.89 8.00
N VAL A 109 1.34 -5.94 8.34
CA VAL A 109 1.38 -4.57 7.81
C VAL A 109 1.81 -3.60 8.90
N HIS A 110 1.47 -2.31 8.76
CA HIS A 110 1.83 -1.29 9.74
C HIS A 110 1.45 -1.70 11.18
N GLY A 111 2.36 -1.50 12.13
CA GLY A 111 2.13 -1.87 13.53
C GLY A 111 2.01 -3.38 13.76
N LEU A 112 2.58 -4.19 12.87
CA LEU A 112 2.48 -5.66 12.91
C LEU A 112 1.01 -6.16 12.97
N LYS A 113 0.07 -5.38 12.40
CA LYS A 113 -1.31 -5.86 12.20
C LYS A 113 -1.29 -7.05 11.24
N PRO A 114 -1.85 -8.22 11.59
CA PRO A 114 -2.09 -9.30 10.63
C PRO A 114 -3.00 -8.83 9.49
N THR A 115 -2.75 -9.24 8.25
CA THR A 115 -3.64 -8.99 7.12
C THR A 115 -3.94 -10.28 6.40
N PHE A 116 -5.15 -10.43 5.87
CA PHE A 116 -5.59 -11.61 5.14
C PHE A 116 -6.48 -11.22 3.97
N PHE A 117 -6.40 -11.99 2.88
CA PHE A 117 -7.37 -11.94 1.81
C PHE A 117 -7.45 -13.26 1.04
N PHE A 118 -8.53 -13.43 0.30
CA PHE A 118 -8.76 -14.57 -0.59
C PHE A 118 -9.50 -14.11 -1.84
N ALA A 119 -8.99 -14.47 -3.03
CA ALA A 119 -9.52 -13.99 -4.29
C ALA A 119 -9.29 -15.00 -5.44
N PRO A 120 -10.13 -14.98 -6.50
CA PRO A 120 -9.83 -15.70 -7.73
C PRO A 120 -8.65 -15.08 -8.46
N ILE A 121 -7.88 -15.91 -9.17
CA ILE A 121 -6.80 -15.50 -10.06
C ILE A 121 -7.39 -15.26 -11.45
N GLU A 122 -7.34 -14.02 -11.92
CA GLU A 122 -7.81 -13.64 -13.26
C GLU A 122 -6.68 -13.76 -14.29
N GLU A 123 -5.47 -13.39 -13.90
CA GLU A 123 -4.29 -13.45 -14.77
C GLU A 123 -3.07 -13.90 -13.96
N LYS A 124 -2.24 -14.74 -14.57
CA LYS A 124 -0.91 -15.09 -14.07
C LYS A 124 0.11 -14.87 -15.19
N ARG A 125 1.09 -14.01 -14.93
CA ARG A 125 2.18 -13.72 -15.88
C ARG A 125 3.54 -13.71 -15.19
N ARG A 126 4.61 -13.75 -15.98
CA ARG A 126 5.99 -13.61 -15.49
C ARG A 126 6.63 -12.36 -16.08
N MET A 127 7.31 -11.60 -15.23
CA MET A 127 8.13 -10.46 -15.65
C MET A 127 9.47 -10.50 -14.90
N ASN A 128 10.57 -10.53 -15.66
CA ASN A 128 11.94 -10.50 -15.13
C ASN A 128 12.20 -11.51 -13.99
N GLY A 129 11.66 -12.71 -14.09
CA GLY A 129 11.81 -13.78 -13.08
C GLY A 129 10.85 -13.70 -11.89
N THR A 130 10.02 -12.65 -11.80
CA THR A 130 8.98 -12.48 -10.79
C THR A 130 7.62 -12.92 -11.36
N THR A 131 6.86 -13.69 -10.59
CA THR A 131 5.48 -14.05 -10.95
C THR A 131 4.55 -12.92 -10.53
N ILE A 132 3.65 -12.52 -11.40
CA ILE A 132 2.64 -11.49 -11.15
C ILE A 132 1.28 -12.15 -11.26
N PHE A 133 0.45 -11.98 -10.24
CA PHE A 133 -0.93 -12.39 -10.20
C PHE A 133 -1.83 -11.17 -10.23
N LEU A 134 -2.72 -11.09 -11.22
CA LEU A 134 -3.86 -10.19 -11.18
C LEU A 134 -5.04 -10.94 -10.57
N LEU A 135 -5.54 -10.42 -9.45
CA LEU A 135 -6.61 -11.03 -8.69
C LEU A 135 -7.93 -10.31 -9.00
N GLY A 136 -9.00 -11.10 -9.08
CA GLY A 136 -10.35 -10.61 -9.35
C GLY A 136 -11.00 -9.98 -8.13
N ARG A 137 -12.33 -10.08 -8.06
CA ARG A 137 -13.10 -9.59 -6.91
C ARG A 137 -12.75 -10.41 -5.67
N GLU A 138 -12.36 -9.74 -4.61
CA GLU A 138 -11.93 -10.39 -3.37
C GLU A 138 -13.13 -11.05 -2.69
N LEU A 139 -13.00 -12.34 -2.37
CA LEU A 139 -14.02 -13.11 -1.64
C LEU A 139 -13.92 -12.85 -0.13
N ALA A 140 -12.71 -12.59 0.36
CA ALA A 140 -12.44 -12.15 1.72
C ALA A 140 -11.34 -11.09 1.71
N ARG A 141 -11.50 -10.04 2.52
CA ARG A 141 -10.46 -9.04 2.82
C ARG A 141 -10.72 -8.38 4.16
N ASP A 142 -9.66 -7.88 4.76
CA ASP A 142 -9.74 -7.06 5.96
C ASP A 142 -9.93 -5.56 5.62
N LEU A 143 -10.01 -4.75 6.68
CA LEU A 143 -10.21 -3.31 6.65
C LEU A 143 -9.11 -2.57 5.86
N LEU A 144 -7.87 -3.07 5.89
CA LEU A 144 -6.76 -2.44 5.18
C LEU A 144 -6.80 -2.81 3.68
N THR A 145 -6.95 -1.77 2.86
CA THR A 145 -6.90 -1.92 1.40
C THR A 145 -5.46 -1.72 0.91
N LEU A 146 -4.80 -2.81 0.49
CA LEU A 146 -3.52 -2.76 -0.23
C LEU A 146 -3.77 -3.15 -1.68
N PRO A 147 -3.61 -2.23 -2.66
CA PRO A 147 -3.91 -2.50 -4.07
C PRO A 147 -2.90 -3.46 -4.71
N ALA A 148 -1.67 -3.44 -4.24
CA ALA A 148 -0.59 -4.31 -4.67
C ALA A 148 0.24 -4.70 -3.45
N MET A 149 0.86 -5.87 -3.50
CA MET A 149 1.85 -6.28 -2.52
C MET A 149 2.75 -7.39 -3.03
N THR A 150 3.95 -7.46 -2.46
CA THR A 150 4.87 -8.56 -2.63
C THR A 150 4.61 -9.65 -1.59
N GLN A 151 4.36 -10.87 -2.07
CA GLN A 151 4.30 -12.07 -1.24
C GLN A 151 5.37 -13.05 -1.72
N ASP A 152 6.36 -13.30 -0.85
CA ASP A 152 7.60 -14.00 -1.16
C ASP A 152 8.40 -13.37 -2.33
N ASN A 153 8.34 -14.00 -3.50
CA ASN A 153 8.95 -13.55 -4.75
C ASN A 153 7.89 -13.37 -5.87
N SER A 154 6.64 -13.16 -5.46
CA SER A 154 5.51 -12.90 -6.36
C SER A 154 4.88 -11.55 -6.02
N ILE A 155 4.30 -10.91 -7.04
CA ILE A 155 3.55 -9.66 -6.92
C ILE A 155 2.08 -9.99 -7.07
N LEU A 156 1.27 -9.55 -6.10
CA LEU A 156 -0.17 -9.75 -6.08
C LEU A 156 -0.83 -8.39 -6.31
N ILE A 157 -1.60 -8.27 -7.39
CA ILE A 157 -2.37 -7.07 -7.69
C ILE A 157 -3.86 -7.36 -7.45
N ARG A 158 -4.47 -6.64 -6.50
CA ARG A 158 -5.86 -6.81 -6.08
C ARG A 158 -6.72 -5.82 -6.87
N TRP A 159 -7.34 -6.27 -7.96
CA TRP A 159 -7.99 -5.37 -8.93
C TRP A 159 -9.08 -4.47 -8.32
N GLU A 160 -9.96 -5.03 -7.48
CA GLU A 160 -11.00 -4.24 -6.80
C GLU A 160 -10.40 -3.22 -5.83
N SER A 161 -9.38 -3.63 -5.08
CA SER A 161 -8.60 -2.75 -4.21
C SER A 161 -7.86 -1.63 -4.98
N VAL A 162 -7.33 -1.88 -6.19
CA VAL A 162 -6.75 -0.84 -7.07
C VAL A 162 -7.80 0.23 -7.40
N ARG A 163 -9.01 -0.18 -7.80
CA ARG A 163 -10.09 0.75 -8.18
C ARG A 163 -10.50 1.63 -7.02
N LEU A 164 -10.73 1.04 -5.84
CA LEU A 164 -11.08 1.77 -4.62
C LEU A 164 -9.94 2.70 -4.18
N PHE A 165 -8.71 2.20 -4.19
CA PHE A 165 -7.53 2.96 -3.76
C PHE A 165 -7.30 4.19 -4.64
N LEU A 166 -7.28 4.02 -5.96
CA LEU A 166 -7.07 5.13 -6.89
C LEU A 166 -8.21 6.14 -6.82
N TRP A 167 -9.47 5.69 -6.75
CA TRP A 167 -10.61 6.58 -6.54
C TRP A 167 -10.44 7.45 -5.29
N ASN A 168 -10.05 6.84 -4.17
CA ASN A 168 -9.82 7.56 -2.93
C ASN A 168 -8.64 8.52 -3.01
N GLN A 169 -7.54 8.16 -3.68
CA GLN A 169 -6.42 9.08 -3.88
C GLN A 169 -6.82 10.31 -4.70
N ILE A 170 -7.63 10.13 -5.73
CA ILE A 170 -8.17 11.23 -6.54
C ILE A 170 -9.12 12.11 -5.71
N PHE A 171 -10.04 11.49 -4.98
CA PHE A 171 -11.07 12.19 -4.21
C PHE A 171 -10.47 13.01 -3.06
N PHE A 172 -9.55 12.41 -2.30
CA PHE A 172 -8.91 13.01 -1.12
C PHE A 172 -7.58 13.70 -1.41
N VAL A 173 -7.27 13.97 -2.68
CA VAL A 173 -6.02 14.65 -3.04
C VAL A 173 -5.89 15.99 -2.30
N LYS A 174 -4.72 16.25 -1.72
CA LYS A 174 -4.41 17.52 -1.07
C LYS A 174 -4.32 18.65 -2.10
N LYS A 175 -4.43 19.89 -1.61
CA LYS A 175 -4.33 21.10 -2.44
C LYS A 175 -3.06 21.13 -3.29
N SER A 176 -1.91 20.72 -2.75
CA SER A 176 -0.64 20.68 -3.49
C SER A 176 -0.60 19.67 -4.63
N GLY A 177 -1.46 18.65 -4.62
CA GLY A 177 -1.53 17.63 -5.68
C GLY A 177 -2.59 17.91 -6.75
N ARG A 178 -3.40 18.97 -6.61
CA ARG A 178 -4.54 19.24 -7.50
C ARG A 178 -4.13 19.56 -8.93
N GLU A 179 -3.08 20.35 -9.12
CA GLU A 179 -2.61 20.71 -10.46
C GLU A 179 -2.03 19.48 -11.20
N PRO A 180 -1.07 18.71 -10.64
CA PRO A 180 -0.63 17.46 -11.25
C PRO A 180 -1.78 16.48 -11.53
N LEU A 181 -2.75 16.35 -10.61
CA LEU A 181 -3.92 15.49 -10.83
C LEU A 181 -4.73 15.94 -12.05
N ARG A 182 -4.98 17.24 -12.21
CA ARG A 182 -5.71 17.77 -13.38
C ARG A 182 -4.95 17.51 -14.67
N SER A 183 -3.62 17.66 -14.66
CA SER A 183 -2.76 17.31 -15.79
C SER A 183 -2.88 15.82 -16.15
N ALA A 184 -2.92 14.93 -15.15
CA ALA A 184 -3.13 13.49 -15.36
C ALA A 184 -4.51 13.21 -15.98
N LEU A 185 -5.59 13.70 -15.36
CA LEU A 185 -6.96 13.41 -15.78
C LEU A 185 -7.28 13.95 -17.17
N LYS A 186 -6.72 15.10 -17.54
CA LYS A 186 -6.87 15.68 -18.88
C LYS A 186 -6.42 14.74 -20.00
N ILE A 187 -5.37 13.93 -19.78
CA ILE A 187 -4.87 12.94 -20.75
C ILE A 187 -5.93 11.86 -21.02
N TYR A 188 -6.74 11.53 -20.01
CA TYR A 188 -7.83 10.57 -20.12
C TYR A 188 -9.14 11.20 -20.59
N GLY A 189 -9.20 12.52 -20.80
CA GLY A 189 -10.46 13.24 -21.02
C GLY A 189 -11.36 13.27 -19.78
N ALA A 190 -10.77 13.06 -18.60
CA ALA A 190 -11.44 13.10 -17.31
C ALA A 190 -11.29 14.48 -16.63
N ASN A 191 -12.18 14.79 -15.71
CA ASN A 191 -12.15 16.03 -14.93
C ASN A 191 -12.43 15.74 -13.44
N ASP A 192 -11.60 16.25 -12.53
CA ASP A 192 -11.77 16.04 -11.07
C ASP A 192 -12.99 16.76 -10.49
N GLN A 193 -13.58 17.69 -11.24
CA GLN A 193 -14.79 18.44 -10.87
C GLN A 193 -16.06 17.90 -11.53
N ASP A 194 -15.94 16.91 -12.42
CA ASP A 194 -17.07 16.23 -13.05
C ASP A 194 -17.06 14.75 -12.64
N PRO A 195 -17.83 14.38 -11.61
CA PRO A 195 -17.89 13.00 -11.13
C PRO A 195 -18.26 12.00 -12.22
N VAL A 196 -19.15 12.36 -13.16
CA VAL A 196 -19.59 11.44 -14.22
C VAL A 196 -18.44 11.13 -15.17
N SER A 197 -17.70 12.16 -15.58
CA SER A 197 -16.52 12.00 -16.43
C SER A 197 -15.44 11.14 -15.76
N LEU A 198 -15.18 11.34 -14.47
CA LEU A 198 -14.22 10.52 -13.73
C LEU A 198 -14.67 9.06 -13.62
N GLN A 199 -15.96 8.81 -13.33
CA GLN A 199 -16.53 7.46 -13.24
C GLN A 199 -16.37 6.67 -14.55
N GLN A 200 -16.69 7.32 -15.68
CA GLN A 200 -16.59 6.71 -17.01
C GLN A 200 -15.14 6.32 -17.37
N ASN A 201 -14.15 7.05 -16.84
CA ASN A 201 -12.74 6.85 -17.16
C ASN A 201 -11.97 6.03 -16.11
N LEU A 202 -12.50 5.82 -14.90
CA LEU A 202 -11.77 5.18 -13.80
C LEU A 202 -11.15 3.84 -14.19
N ASN A 203 -11.92 2.97 -14.85
CA ASN A 203 -11.42 1.64 -15.24
C ASN A 203 -10.28 1.72 -16.26
N ARG A 204 -10.31 2.70 -17.17
CA ARG A 204 -9.22 2.94 -18.13
C ARG A 204 -7.98 3.44 -17.39
N ILE A 205 -8.14 4.42 -16.49
CA ILE A 205 -7.04 4.95 -15.68
C ILE A 205 -6.40 3.83 -14.85
N CYS A 206 -7.20 3.02 -14.15
CA CYS A 206 -6.70 1.89 -13.35
C CYS A 206 -5.87 0.89 -14.19
N ARG A 207 -6.30 0.59 -15.42
CA ARG A 207 -5.57 -0.31 -16.33
C ARG A 207 -4.24 0.29 -16.77
N ASP A 208 -4.23 1.56 -17.16
CA ASP A 208 -3.03 2.22 -17.70
C ASP A 208 -1.98 2.48 -16.60
N GLU A 209 -2.43 2.69 -15.35
CA GLU A 209 -1.57 2.86 -14.16
C GLU A 209 -1.19 1.53 -13.49
N LEU A 210 -1.72 0.38 -13.92
CA LEU A 210 -1.44 -0.94 -13.35
C LEU A 210 0.07 -1.25 -13.29
N GLU A 211 0.79 -0.95 -14.36
CA GLU A 211 2.24 -1.17 -14.46
C GLU A 211 3.03 -0.35 -13.42
N THR A 212 2.49 0.79 -12.96
CA THR A 212 3.17 1.60 -11.94
C THR A 212 3.19 0.89 -10.58
N TYR A 213 2.08 0.24 -10.20
CA TYR A 213 2.02 -0.60 -9.01
C TYR A 213 2.97 -1.78 -9.12
N ILE A 214 3.01 -2.45 -10.27
CA ILE A 214 3.91 -3.59 -10.47
C ILE A 214 5.37 -3.16 -10.38
N HIS A 215 5.73 -2.00 -10.94
CA HIS A 215 7.10 -1.49 -10.85
C HIS A 215 7.48 -0.97 -9.46
N HIS A 216 6.52 -0.51 -8.66
CA HIS A 216 6.74 -0.24 -7.24
C HIS A 216 7.15 -1.53 -6.51
N GLU A 217 6.36 -2.60 -6.64
CA GLU A 217 6.63 -3.90 -6.01
C GLU A 217 7.92 -4.55 -6.52
N LEU A 218 8.21 -4.46 -7.83
CA LEU A 218 9.50 -4.89 -8.38
C LEU A 218 10.67 -4.09 -7.79
N GLY A 219 10.48 -2.80 -7.59
CA GLY A 219 11.41 -1.93 -6.88
C GLY A 219 11.68 -2.48 -5.48
N GLU A 220 10.63 -2.75 -4.69
CA GLU A 220 10.78 -3.27 -3.33
C GLU A 220 11.56 -4.60 -3.26
N ILE A 221 11.29 -5.51 -4.20
CA ILE A 221 11.95 -6.83 -4.29
C ILE A 221 13.45 -6.68 -4.60
N ARG A 222 13.80 -5.78 -5.51
CA ARG A 222 15.15 -5.72 -6.11
C ARG A 222 16.08 -4.71 -5.44
N GLU A 223 15.52 -3.70 -4.79
CA GLU A 223 16.26 -2.66 -4.11
C GLU A 223 16.96 -3.22 -2.86
N ASN A 224 18.28 -3.00 -2.76
CA ASN A 224 19.15 -3.59 -1.74
C ASN A 224 19.89 -2.58 -0.85
N ALA A 225 19.74 -1.27 -1.08
CA ALA A 225 20.29 -0.21 -0.24
C ALA A 225 19.65 -0.21 1.15
N PHE A 226 18.40 -0.66 1.26
CA PHE A 226 17.79 -1.02 2.54
C PHE A 226 17.51 -2.52 2.59
N ASP A 227 18.48 -3.27 3.16
CA ASP A 227 18.42 -4.72 3.29
C ASP A 227 17.09 -5.20 3.89
N ARG A 228 16.44 -6.17 3.22
CA ARG A 228 15.10 -6.65 3.57
C ARG A 228 15.06 -7.27 4.97
N LYS A 229 16.11 -7.98 5.38
CA LYS A 229 16.16 -8.63 6.69
C LYS A 229 16.31 -7.59 7.80
N MET A 230 17.24 -6.65 7.63
CA MET A 230 17.44 -5.54 8.56
C MET A 230 16.19 -4.65 8.67
N TRP A 231 15.56 -4.33 7.55
CA TRP A 231 14.31 -3.56 7.53
C TRP A 231 13.19 -4.27 8.31
N ARG A 232 13.00 -5.58 8.09
CA ARG A 232 12.02 -6.39 8.84
C ARG A 232 12.33 -6.39 10.33
N GLU A 233 13.61 -6.53 10.69
CA GLU A 233 14.06 -6.49 12.08
C GLU A 233 13.69 -5.14 12.74
N ILE A 234 14.02 -4.02 12.09
CA ILE A 234 13.71 -2.66 12.61
C ILE A 234 12.20 -2.48 12.80
N VAL A 235 11.40 -2.81 11.78
CA VAL A 235 9.92 -2.70 11.86
C VAL A 235 9.35 -3.59 12.97
N SER A 236 9.91 -4.78 13.17
CA SER A 236 9.43 -5.71 14.21
C SER A 236 9.80 -5.28 15.63
N GLN A 237 10.92 -4.57 15.79
CA GLN A 237 11.45 -4.16 17.10
C GLN A 237 11.00 -2.75 17.51
N LEU A 238 10.61 -1.91 16.54
CA LEU A 238 10.11 -0.55 16.78
C LEU A 238 8.71 -0.33 16.18
N PRO A 239 7.73 -1.24 16.37
CA PRO A 239 6.39 -1.07 15.81
C PRO A 239 5.67 0.10 16.48
N HIS A 240 4.75 0.74 15.75
CA HIS A 240 3.96 1.89 16.23
C HIS A 240 4.79 3.12 16.62
N THR A 241 6.03 3.21 16.14
CA THR A 241 6.91 4.37 16.39
C THR A 241 7.00 5.27 15.16
N PRO A 242 7.39 6.55 15.32
CA PRO A 242 7.76 7.40 14.20
C PRO A 242 8.89 6.81 13.35
N VAL A 243 9.76 5.98 13.94
CA VAL A 243 10.79 5.24 13.22
C VAL A 243 10.19 4.25 12.23
N GLU A 244 9.12 3.53 12.60
CA GLU A 244 8.42 2.62 11.67
C GLU A 244 7.92 3.38 10.44
N ILE A 245 7.30 4.55 10.66
CA ILE A 245 6.78 5.40 9.58
C ILE A 245 7.93 5.84 8.66
N LEU A 246 9.07 6.24 9.24
CA LEU A 246 10.26 6.63 8.51
C LEU A 246 10.83 5.50 7.65
N VAL A 247 11.04 4.30 8.23
CA VAL A 247 11.67 3.21 7.48
C VAL A 247 10.78 2.66 6.38
N ARG A 248 9.45 2.70 6.55
CA ARG A 248 8.50 2.40 5.47
C ARG A 248 8.59 3.44 4.36
N ALA A 249 8.55 4.73 4.70
CA ALA A 249 8.68 5.81 3.70
C ALA A 249 10.02 5.77 2.96
N LEU A 250 11.12 5.44 3.65
CA LEU A 250 12.42 5.25 3.02
C LEU A 250 12.41 4.06 2.05
N LYS A 251 11.79 2.94 2.43
CA LYS A 251 11.69 1.77 1.56
C LYS A 251 10.88 2.08 0.30
N ASP A 252 9.73 2.75 0.43
CA ASP A 252 8.93 3.21 -0.71
C ASP A 252 9.75 4.09 -1.67
N ILE A 253 10.44 5.12 -1.15
CA ILE A 253 11.21 6.05 -2.00
C ILE A 253 12.36 5.33 -2.69
N LEU A 254 13.08 4.45 -1.97
CA LEU A 254 14.15 3.66 -2.57
C LEU A 254 13.62 2.71 -3.65
N ALA A 255 12.48 2.06 -3.40
CA ALA A 255 11.81 1.19 -4.36
C ALA A 255 11.38 1.95 -5.62
N ASP A 256 10.77 3.12 -5.46
CA ASP A 256 10.27 3.93 -6.58
C ASP A 256 11.39 4.54 -7.43
N THR A 257 12.43 5.08 -6.77
CA THR A 257 13.51 5.83 -7.42
C THR A 257 14.69 4.96 -7.83
N GLY A 258 14.73 3.70 -7.40
CA GLY A 258 15.73 2.71 -7.79
C GLY A 258 15.63 2.30 -9.27
N GLU A 259 16.65 1.63 -9.79
CA GLU A 259 16.81 1.28 -11.21
C GLU A 259 15.59 0.52 -11.80
N HIS A 260 14.99 -0.36 -11.01
CA HIS A 260 13.86 -1.20 -11.43
C HIS A 260 12.49 -0.67 -10.96
N GLY A 261 12.50 0.50 -10.32
CA GLY A 261 11.37 1.10 -9.63
C GLY A 261 10.31 1.73 -10.51
N CYS A 262 9.22 2.15 -9.86
CA CYS A 262 8.09 2.85 -10.45
C CYS A 262 8.52 4.08 -11.25
N LEU A 263 9.28 5.01 -10.65
CA LEU A 263 9.64 6.26 -11.31
C LEU A 263 10.63 6.02 -12.45
N SER A 264 11.55 5.07 -12.31
CA SER A 264 12.46 4.66 -13.39
C SER A 264 11.71 4.08 -14.60
N HIS A 265 10.63 3.30 -14.37
CA HIS A 265 9.73 2.88 -15.44
C HIS A 265 9.03 4.07 -16.09
N ILE A 266 8.44 4.97 -15.29
CA ILE A 266 7.73 6.16 -15.79
C ILE A 266 8.63 7.01 -16.69
N ILE A 267 9.88 7.24 -16.29
CA ILE A 267 10.86 8.03 -17.05
C ILE A 267 11.24 7.34 -18.36
N ARG A 268 11.58 6.05 -18.30
CA ARG A 268 12.02 5.28 -19.47
C ARG A 268 10.93 5.19 -20.55
N GLU A 269 9.71 4.89 -20.12
CA GLU A 269 8.54 4.77 -21.01
C GLU A 269 7.89 6.12 -21.31
N ARG A 270 8.40 7.22 -20.73
CA ARG A 270 7.89 8.58 -20.87
C ARG A 270 6.38 8.71 -20.58
N LYS A 271 5.91 8.04 -19.52
CA LYS A 271 4.49 8.00 -19.13
C LYS A 271 4.08 9.29 -18.41
N ILE A 272 3.63 10.28 -19.18
CA ILE A 272 3.25 11.59 -18.65
C ILE A 272 2.14 11.48 -17.59
N SER A 273 1.08 10.70 -17.87
CA SER A 273 -0.04 10.52 -16.92
C SER A 273 0.43 9.95 -15.58
N SER A 274 1.27 8.92 -15.63
CA SER A 274 1.82 8.28 -14.44
C SER A 274 2.72 9.21 -13.65
N LEU A 275 3.54 10.04 -14.31
CA LEU A 275 4.33 11.08 -13.64
C LEU A 275 3.43 12.10 -12.94
N CYS A 276 2.36 12.53 -13.61
CA CYS A 276 1.38 13.46 -13.04
C CYS A 276 0.69 12.86 -11.81
N PHE A 277 0.24 11.60 -11.85
CA PHE A 277 -0.34 10.89 -10.69
C PHE A 277 0.67 10.70 -9.56
N TYR A 278 1.88 10.23 -9.88
CA TYR A 278 2.95 10.07 -8.89
C TYR A 278 3.21 11.38 -8.14
N THR A 279 3.28 12.50 -8.87
CA THR A 279 3.48 13.83 -8.28
C THR A 279 2.26 14.28 -7.48
N ALA A 280 1.05 14.02 -7.97
CA ALA A 280 -0.20 14.38 -7.30
C ALA A 280 -0.34 13.70 -5.93
N PHE A 281 0.09 12.44 -5.83
CA PHE A 281 -0.09 11.60 -4.66
C PHE A 281 1.15 11.58 -3.74
N LEU A 282 2.22 12.30 -4.09
CA LEU A 282 3.39 12.47 -3.25
C LEU A 282 3.06 13.38 -2.05
N ASP A 283 2.95 12.77 -0.87
CA ASP A 283 2.52 13.45 0.35
C ASP A 283 3.25 12.92 1.60
N GLY A 284 3.06 13.60 2.73
CA GLY A 284 3.58 13.24 4.04
C GLY A 284 5.10 13.13 4.03
N LEU A 285 5.62 12.12 4.74
CA LEU A 285 7.06 11.93 4.86
C LEU A 285 7.74 11.60 3.53
N LYS A 286 7.05 10.97 2.58
CA LYS A 286 7.57 10.70 1.24
C LYS A 286 7.86 12.01 0.48
N LYS A 287 6.98 13.00 0.61
CA LYS A 287 7.19 14.34 0.04
C LYS A 287 8.41 15.04 0.62
N GLU A 288 8.65 14.92 1.93
CA GLU A 288 9.83 15.52 2.56
C GLU A 288 11.14 14.83 2.11
N LEU A 289 11.12 13.51 2.02
CA LEU A 289 12.24 12.71 1.48
C LEU A 289 12.50 13.04 -0.01
N PHE A 290 11.45 13.34 -0.76
CA PHE A 290 11.48 13.66 -2.19
C PHE A 290 11.06 15.10 -2.53
N HIS A 291 11.57 16.07 -1.77
CA HIS A 291 11.19 17.48 -1.88
C HIS A 291 11.56 18.17 -3.21
N ASP A 292 12.44 17.56 -4.02
CA ASP A 292 12.84 18.11 -5.32
C ASP A 292 11.77 17.89 -6.41
N LEU A 293 10.95 16.84 -6.28
CA LEU A 293 10.03 16.44 -7.34
C LEU A 293 9.04 17.55 -7.72
N PRO A 294 8.37 18.26 -6.78
CA PRO A 294 7.42 19.30 -7.15
C PRO A 294 8.03 20.39 -8.04
N LYS A 295 9.26 20.84 -7.75
CA LYS A 295 9.97 21.85 -8.54
C LYS A 295 10.44 21.29 -9.89
N ALA A 296 10.90 20.04 -9.92
CA ALA A 296 11.28 19.38 -11.15
C ALA A 296 10.07 19.20 -12.08
N PHE A 297 8.92 18.82 -11.52
CA PHE A 297 7.66 18.65 -12.23
C PHE A 297 7.13 19.97 -12.80
N GLU A 298 7.13 21.07 -12.04
CA GLU A 298 6.71 22.39 -12.54
C GLU A 298 7.54 22.83 -13.77
N ARG A 299 8.85 22.54 -13.76
CA ARG A 299 9.72 22.82 -14.91
C ARG A 299 9.45 21.87 -16.06
N PHE A 300 9.24 20.60 -15.77
CA PHE A 300 8.89 19.57 -16.75
C PHE A 300 7.57 19.89 -17.47
N GLU A 301 6.54 20.37 -16.78
CA GLU A 301 5.26 20.73 -17.42
C GLU A 301 5.43 21.84 -18.48
N LYS A 302 6.45 22.70 -18.33
CA LYS A 302 6.75 23.77 -19.28
C LYS A 302 7.65 23.31 -20.43
N SER A 303 8.59 22.41 -20.18
CA SER A 303 9.64 22.03 -21.15
C SER A 303 9.47 20.65 -21.79
N GLY A 304 8.77 19.73 -21.14
CA GLY A 304 8.71 18.31 -21.51
C GLY A 304 10.03 17.54 -21.31
N GLU A 305 11.01 18.13 -20.61
CA GLU A 305 12.36 17.57 -20.49
C GLU A 305 12.48 16.52 -19.38
N TRP A 306 12.40 15.25 -19.75
CA TRP A 306 12.60 14.10 -18.85
C TRP A 306 13.88 14.12 -17.98
N PRO A 307 15.04 14.66 -18.44
CA PRO A 307 16.22 14.78 -17.59
C PRO A 307 15.99 15.55 -16.29
N LEU A 308 15.00 16.46 -16.23
CA LEU A 308 14.64 17.17 -14.99
C LEU A 308 14.12 16.20 -13.92
N ILE A 309 13.26 15.26 -14.33
CA ILE A 309 12.66 14.26 -13.44
C ILE A 309 13.68 13.19 -13.08
N GLU A 310 14.52 12.77 -14.04
CA GLU A 310 15.59 11.81 -13.80
C GLU A 310 16.60 12.32 -12.76
N GLN A 311 17.04 13.57 -12.88
CA GLN A 311 17.93 14.19 -11.89
C GLN A 311 17.30 14.25 -10.50
N ALA A 312 16.01 14.60 -10.41
CA ALA A 312 15.28 14.61 -9.15
C ALA A 312 15.18 13.20 -8.53
N SER A 313 14.87 12.19 -9.34
CA SER A 313 14.82 10.77 -8.93
C SER A 313 16.16 10.29 -8.37
N VAL A 314 17.25 10.51 -9.11
CA VAL A 314 18.61 10.13 -8.67
C VAL A 314 19.02 10.84 -7.38
N SER A 315 18.67 12.12 -7.25
CA SER A 315 18.93 12.90 -6.03
C SER A 315 18.17 12.33 -4.83
N ALA A 316 16.89 12.00 -5.00
CA ALA A 316 16.06 11.41 -3.97
C ALA A 316 16.55 10.01 -3.55
N PHE A 317 16.91 9.14 -4.51
CA PHE A 317 17.49 7.83 -4.23
C PHE A 317 18.75 7.95 -3.36
N ARG A 318 19.68 8.84 -3.74
CA ARG A 318 20.93 9.06 -2.99
C ARG A 318 20.68 9.54 -1.55
N ARG A 319 19.72 10.45 -1.36
CA ARG A 319 19.34 10.92 -0.02
C ARG A 319 18.67 9.82 0.81
N ALA A 320 17.69 9.12 0.24
CA ALA A 320 17.00 8.04 0.91
C ALA A 320 17.98 6.92 1.32
N LYS A 321 18.94 6.59 0.45
CA LYS A 321 20.01 5.62 0.74
C LYS A 321 20.85 6.07 1.93
N LYS A 322 21.31 7.32 1.95
CA LYS A 322 22.07 7.88 3.08
C LYS A 322 21.28 7.82 4.39
N HIS A 323 19.97 8.09 4.34
CA HIS A 323 19.11 7.97 5.51
C HIS A 323 18.93 6.52 5.96
N ALA A 324 18.72 5.57 5.04
CA ALA A 324 18.64 4.15 5.35
C ALA A 324 19.94 3.65 6.02
N GLU A 325 21.10 4.00 5.49
CA GLU A 325 22.41 3.68 6.08
C GLU A 325 22.56 4.25 7.49
N ALA A 326 22.07 5.47 7.74
CA ALA A 326 22.08 6.08 9.07
C ALA A 326 21.11 5.38 10.05
N VAL A 327 19.90 5.02 9.60
CA VAL A 327 18.96 4.22 10.40
C VAL A 327 19.60 2.90 10.81
N ILE A 328 20.17 2.16 9.85
CA ILE A 328 20.79 0.85 10.10
C ILE A 328 21.91 0.99 11.13
N ARG A 329 22.81 1.98 10.96
CA ARG A 329 23.90 2.23 11.90
C ARG A 329 23.39 2.48 13.32
N LEU A 330 22.44 3.41 13.49
CA LEU A 330 21.89 3.77 14.80
C LEU A 330 21.13 2.60 15.45
N PHE A 331 20.39 1.82 14.66
CA PHE A 331 19.69 0.64 15.13
C PHE A 331 20.66 -0.44 15.61
N VAL A 332 21.71 -0.74 14.83
CA VAL A 332 22.74 -1.72 15.21
C VAL A 332 23.46 -1.27 16.49
N GLU A 333 23.83 0.01 16.60
CA GLU A 333 24.46 0.54 17.80
C GLU A 333 23.56 0.45 19.04
N GLY A 334 22.26 0.76 18.90
CA GLY A 334 21.32 0.56 20.01
C GLY A 334 21.16 -0.90 20.39
N ARG A 335 21.16 -1.82 19.42
CA ARG A 335 21.13 -3.27 19.68
C ARG A 335 22.38 -3.73 20.44
N GLU A 336 23.57 -3.28 20.04
CA GLU A 336 24.84 -3.60 20.72
C GLU A 336 24.89 -3.05 22.15
N LYS A 337 24.27 -1.89 22.38
CA LYS A 337 24.10 -1.30 23.72
C LYS A 337 22.94 -1.90 24.52
N ASN A 338 22.15 -2.80 23.93
CA ASN A 338 20.88 -3.29 24.47
C ASN A 338 19.90 -2.16 24.87
N ASP A 339 19.87 -1.09 24.08
CA ASP A 339 19.02 0.10 24.27
C ASP A 339 18.38 0.54 22.95
N LEU A 340 17.28 -0.13 22.60
CA LEU A 340 16.49 0.21 21.40
C LEU A 340 15.70 1.52 21.56
N GLN A 341 15.41 1.93 22.80
CA GLN A 341 14.78 3.23 23.04
C GLN A 341 15.73 4.38 22.69
N TRP A 342 17.02 4.23 23.02
CA TRP A 342 18.06 5.14 22.57
C TRP A 342 18.13 5.16 21.05
N ALA A 343 18.23 4.01 20.38
CA ALA A 343 18.25 3.98 18.90
C ALA A 343 17.05 4.72 18.29
N GLY A 344 15.83 4.48 18.81
CA GLY A 344 14.64 5.16 18.34
C GLY A 344 14.74 6.69 18.45
N LYS A 345 15.15 7.19 19.63
CA LYS A 345 15.32 8.63 19.88
C LYS A 345 16.40 9.26 18.99
N GLU A 346 17.50 8.56 18.76
CA GLU A 346 18.58 9.08 17.92
C GLU A 346 18.18 9.11 16.44
N ILE A 347 17.48 8.07 15.95
CA ILE A 347 16.93 8.05 14.59
C ILE A 347 15.97 9.22 14.39
N GLU A 348 15.05 9.42 15.34
CA GLU A 348 14.14 10.55 15.29
C GLU A 348 14.89 11.90 15.30
N ARG A 349 15.92 12.04 16.15
CA ARG A 349 16.69 13.26 16.26
C ARG A 349 17.50 13.58 15.01
N GLU A 350 18.20 12.60 14.47
CA GLU A 350 19.17 12.80 13.38
C GLU A 350 18.52 12.80 11.99
N ILE A 351 17.36 12.14 11.84
CA ILE A 351 16.75 11.94 10.53
C ILE A 351 15.36 12.55 10.49
N LEU A 352 14.47 12.18 11.40
CA LEU A 352 13.06 12.57 11.31
C LEU A 352 12.84 14.06 11.61
N LYS A 353 13.45 14.61 12.68
CA LYS A 353 13.30 16.02 13.05
C LYS A 353 13.79 16.97 11.95
N PRO A 354 14.95 16.74 11.30
CA PRO A 354 15.39 17.55 10.16
C PRO A 354 14.44 17.50 8.95
N LEU A 355 13.72 16.40 8.75
CA LEU A 355 12.69 16.27 7.70
C LEU A 355 11.40 17.05 8.05
N GLY A 356 11.30 17.58 9.26
CA GLY A 356 10.26 18.52 9.65
C GLY A 356 8.82 18.06 9.37
N PRO A 357 8.37 16.87 9.86
CA PRO A 357 6.95 16.53 9.81
C PRO A 357 6.19 17.47 10.78
N GLY A 358 5.88 18.68 10.32
CA GLY A 358 5.39 19.75 11.19
C GLY A 358 5.14 21.12 10.55
N ARG A 359 5.21 21.27 9.22
CA ARG A 359 4.71 22.47 8.53
C ARG A 359 3.48 22.14 7.70
N GLU A 360 2.41 21.72 8.37
CA GLU A 360 0.99 21.76 7.97
C GLU A 360 0.25 20.78 8.90
N ARG A 361 -0.20 21.29 10.06
CA ARG A 361 -1.35 20.75 10.78
C ARG A 361 -2.56 21.57 10.39
#